data_AF-A0A8T4BQ10-F1
#
_entry.id   AF-A0A8T4BQ10-F1
#
_cell.length_a   1.000
_cell.length_b   1.000
_cell.length_c   1.000
_cell.angle_alpha   90.00
_cell.angle_beta   90.00
_cell.angle_gamma   90.00
#
_symmetry.space_group_name_H-M   'P 1'
#
loop_
_entity.id
_entity.type
_entity.pdbx_description
1 polymer ?
#
loop_
_entity_poly.entity_id
_entity_poly.type
_entity_poly.pdbx_seq_one_letter_code
_entity_poly.pdbx_strand_id
1 'polypeptide(L)'
;MQKKAYLQMSFAWLFAIIIGAFILFATIYAVNRVSDTGQQVQTTVTSKEIQTLLNPLETGFESSASSSISTSAETRIYNDCLEPSSGDIFGSQEIRIAQKSMDKWSAPSMENTFSNKYLFSDNIVQSKTFYLFSKPLEFPFKVSDLIYITPSTEKYCFVGNVPEEIGEEITELQQPNLILENCTENNIKVCFSEGENCNIEVNYIHKKVEKGEDTLYFNTDSLMYAAIFSEKDIYECQLERLMSRIDSLAKLYKDKEGMISSTGCFREVSPDLTTLEGKIQTYSDSRNINSFNLIIENLERSNRGATCRLW
;
A
#
# COMPACT_ATOMS: atom_id res chain seq x y z
N MET A 1 10.77 0.52 -81.83
CA MET A 1 9.83 1.65 -81.58
C MET A 1 9.15 1.44 -80.24
N GLN A 2 9.58 2.16 -79.21
CA GLN A 2 8.95 2.12 -77.87
C GLN A 2 7.79 3.12 -77.84
N LYS A 3 6.55 2.62 -77.71
CA LYS A 3 5.36 3.46 -77.50
C LYS A 3 5.40 3.98 -76.05
N LYS A 4 5.62 5.29 -75.88
CA LYS A 4 5.42 5.97 -74.59
C LYS A 4 3.92 6.25 -74.42
N ALA A 5 3.29 5.59 -73.45
CA ALA A 5 1.92 5.87 -73.06
C ALA A 5 1.90 7.16 -72.24
N TYR A 6 1.27 8.22 -72.76
CA TYR A 6 0.99 9.44 -72.01
C TYR A 6 -0.33 9.25 -71.27
N LEU A 7 -0.27 9.09 -69.94
CA LEU A 7 -1.45 9.12 -69.08
C LEU A 7 -1.97 10.56 -69.00
N GLN A 8 -3.00 10.89 -69.78
CA GLN A 8 -3.83 12.08 -69.53
C GLN A 8 -4.75 11.79 -68.34
N MET A 9 -4.24 11.90 -67.12
CA MET A 9 -5.12 11.98 -65.95
C MET A 9 -5.72 13.38 -65.89
N SER A 10 -7.05 13.46 -65.77
CA SER A 10 -7.74 14.75 -65.59
C SER A 10 -7.34 15.35 -64.23
N PHE A 11 -7.19 16.67 -64.18
CA PHE A 11 -6.84 17.40 -62.94
C PHE A 11 -7.78 17.06 -61.77
N ALA A 12 -9.05 16.77 -62.06
CA ALA A 12 -10.04 16.35 -61.08
C ALA A 12 -9.64 15.06 -60.35
N TRP A 13 -9.02 14.10 -61.05
CA TRP A 13 -8.57 12.84 -60.47
C TRP A 13 -7.39 13.04 -59.52
N LEU A 14 -6.41 13.87 -59.91
CA LEU A 14 -5.28 14.23 -59.05
C LEU A 14 -5.77 14.96 -57.78
N PHE A 15 -6.68 15.92 -57.92
CA PHE A 15 -7.25 16.68 -56.81
C PHE A 15 -8.06 15.80 -55.84
N ALA A 16 -8.87 14.86 -56.37
CA ALA A 16 -9.62 13.92 -55.55
C ALA A 16 -8.71 13.01 -54.72
N ILE A 17 -7.59 12.53 -55.30
CA ILE A 17 -6.60 11.73 -54.56
C ILE A 17 -5.98 12.55 -53.42
N ILE A 18 -5.60 13.80 -53.68
CA ILE A 18 -4.96 14.66 -52.67
C ILE A 18 -5.92 14.95 -51.52
N ILE A 19 -7.17 15.32 -51.81
CA ILE A 19 -8.20 15.55 -50.78
C ILE A 19 -8.49 14.26 -50.01
N GLY A 20 -8.61 13.13 -50.71
CA GLY A 20 -8.84 11.83 -50.07
C GLY A 20 -7.71 11.48 -49.09
N ALA A 21 -6.45 11.69 -49.48
CA ALA A 21 -5.30 11.51 -48.61
C ALA A 21 -5.32 12.47 -47.40
N PHE A 22 -5.69 13.73 -47.60
CA PHE A 22 -5.79 14.71 -46.53
C PHE A 22 -6.89 14.37 -45.52
N ILE A 23 -8.08 13.97 -45.97
CA ILE A 23 -9.19 13.55 -45.11
C ILE A 23 -8.79 12.31 -44.30
N LEU A 24 -8.14 11.33 -44.95
CA LEU A 24 -7.67 10.11 -44.29
C LEU A 24 -6.61 10.44 -43.22
N PHE A 25 -5.65 11.31 -43.52
CA PHE A 25 -4.67 11.78 -42.54
C PHE A 25 -5.32 12.52 -41.36
N ALA A 26 -6.25 13.45 -41.64
CA ALA A 26 -6.97 14.19 -40.62
C ALA A 26 -7.81 13.27 -39.73
N THR A 27 -8.41 12.22 -40.29
CA THR A 27 -9.20 11.24 -39.55
C THR A 27 -8.31 10.41 -38.64
N ILE A 28 -7.19 9.90 -39.14
CA ILE A 28 -6.21 9.16 -38.33
C ILE A 28 -5.68 10.04 -37.19
N TYR A 29 -5.33 11.30 -37.49
CA TYR A 29 -4.87 12.25 -36.48
C TYR A 29 -5.94 12.53 -35.41
N ALA A 30 -7.19 12.76 -35.82
CA ALA A 30 -8.30 13.01 -34.91
C ALA A 30 -8.59 11.79 -34.03
N VAL A 31 -8.61 10.58 -34.60
CA VAL A 31 -8.83 9.33 -33.85
C VAL A 31 -7.72 9.13 -32.82
N ASN A 32 -6.45 9.29 -33.21
CA ASN A 32 -5.33 9.15 -32.26
C ASN A 32 -5.43 10.17 -31.13
N ARG A 33 -5.70 11.44 -31.44
CA ARG A 33 -5.79 12.50 -30.42
C ARG A 33 -6.96 12.31 -29.44
N VAL A 34 -8.12 11.90 -29.94
CA VAL A 34 -9.30 11.63 -29.11
C VAL A 34 -9.08 10.38 -28.25
N SER A 35 -8.44 9.35 -28.79
CA SER A 35 -8.09 8.12 -28.07
C SER A 35 -7.17 8.41 -26.87
N ASP A 36 -6.08 9.16 -27.10
CA ASP A 36 -5.13 9.50 -26.03
C ASP A 36 -5.81 10.30 -24.90
N THR A 37 -6.66 11.27 -25.27
CA THR A 37 -7.38 12.11 -24.32
C THR A 37 -8.39 11.29 -23.51
N GLY A 38 -9.12 10.39 -24.17
CA GLY A 38 -10.09 9.49 -23.51
C GLY A 38 -9.41 8.57 -22.49
N GLN A 39 -8.23 8.04 -22.82
CA GLN A 39 -7.48 7.16 -21.92
C GLN A 39 -6.98 7.90 -20.65
N GLN A 40 -6.52 9.15 -20.79
CA GLN A 40 -6.12 9.97 -19.63
C GLN A 40 -7.29 10.28 -18.70
N VAL A 41 -8.46 10.59 -19.26
CA VAL A 41 -9.68 10.84 -18.48
C VAL A 41 -10.09 9.57 -17.72
N GLN A 42 -10.13 8.41 -18.39
CA GLN A 42 -10.48 7.14 -17.75
C GLN A 42 -9.50 6.78 -16.63
N THR A 43 -8.20 6.94 -16.87
CA THR A 43 -7.14 6.67 -15.86
C THR A 43 -7.31 7.57 -14.63
N THR A 44 -7.64 8.85 -14.84
CA THR A 44 -7.89 9.82 -13.76
C THR A 44 -9.15 9.47 -12.96
N VAL A 45 -10.22 9.01 -13.64
CA VAL A 45 -11.45 8.58 -12.98
C VAL A 45 -11.19 7.35 -12.12
N THR A 46 -10.55 6.32 -12.67
CA THR A 46 -10.18 5.11 -11.92
C THR A 46 -9.26 5.43 -10.74
N SER A 47 -8.35 6.39 -10.89
CA SER A 47 -7.50 6.87 -9.81
C SER A 47 -8.29 7.49 -8.66
N LYS A 48 -9.29 8.32 -8.96
CA LYS A 48 -10.20 8.87 -7.95
C LYS A 48 -11.09 7.81 -7.30
N GLU A 49 -11.52 6.80 -8.05
CA GLU A 49 -12.29 5.67 -7.53
C GLU A 49 -11.47 4.86 -6.52
N ILE A 50 -10.23 4.49 -6.88
CA ILE A 50 -9.30 3.81 -5.96
C ILE A 50 -9.08 4.64 -4.70
N GLN A 51 -8.81 5.94 -4.85
CA GLN A 51 -8.67 6.86 -3.72
C GLN A 51 -9.90 6.88 -2.80
N THR A 52 -11.09 6.92 -3.40
CA THR A 52 -12.35 6.90 -2.65
C THR A 52 -12.54 5.60 -1.89
N LEU A 53 -12.11 4.47 -2.46
CA LEU A 53 -12.19 3.15 -1.82
C LEU A 53 -11.18 2.97 -0.69
N LEU A 54 -10.06 3.70 -0.73
CA LEU A 54 -9.09 3.75 0.37
C LEU A 54 -9.57 4.58 1.57
N ASN A 55 -10.66 5.36 1.47
CA ASN A 55 -11.16 6.18 2.58
C ASN A 55 -11.95 5.35 3.62
N PRO A 56 -12.94 4.52 3.23
CA PRO A 56 -13.66 3.67 4.19
C PRO A 56 -12.76 2.69 4.95
N LEU A 57 -11.65 2.25 4.34
CA LEU A 57 -10.66 1.36 4.97
C LEU A 57 -9.84 2.06 6.08
N GLU A 58 -9.94 3.38 6.20
CA GLU A 58 -9.28 4.16 7.26
C GLU A 58 -10.24 4.57 8.39
N THR A 59 -11.54 4.63 8.10
CA THR A 59 -12.54 5.16 9.03
C THR A 59 -13.39 4.04 9.62
N GLY A 60 -12.94 3.47 10.73
CA GLY A 60 -13.88 2.96 11.74
C GLY A 60 -14.08 1.46 11.84
N PHE A 61 -13.06 0.65 11.54
CA PHE A 61 -13.09 -0.74 11.97
C PHE A 61 -12.17 -0.93 13.18
N GLU A 62 -12.75 -1.38 14.30
CA GLU A 62 -12.02 -2.00 15.42
C GLU A 62 -11.47 -3.38 15.03
N SER A 63 -11.81 -3.86 13.83
CA SER A 63 -11.48 -5.19 13.30
C SER A 63 -10.87 -5.10 11.90
N SER A 64 -10.24 -6.18 11.44
CA SER A 64 -9.76 -6.25 10.06
C SER A 64 -10.93 -6.15 9.06
N ALA A 65 -10.73 -5.41 7.96
CA ALA A 65 -11.74 -5.24 6.91
C ALA A 65 -11.14 -5.54 5.53
N SER A 66 -11.89 -6.22 4.67
CA SER A 66 -11.48 -6.67 3.34
C SER A 66 -12.39 -6.08 2.26
N SER A 67 -11.82 -5.72 1.11
CA SER A 67 -12.54 -5.26 -0.07
C SER A 67 -11.80 -5.67 -1.34
N SER A 68 -12.43 -5.47 -2.50
CA SER A 68 -11.78 -5.66 -3.79
C SER A 68 -12.12 -4.52 -4.74
N ILE A 69 -11.17 -4.19 -5.60
CA ILE A 69 -11.32 -3.17 -6.65
C ILE A 69 -11.15 -3.87 -7.98
N SER A 70 -12.14 -3.76 -8.85
CA SER A 70 -12.05 -4.27 -10.22
C SER A 70 -12.06 -3.11 -11.21
N THR A 71 -11.08 -3.08 -12.10
CA THR A 71 -10.91 -2.05 -13.13
C THR A 71 -11.35 -2.58 -14.50
N SER A 72 -11.81 -1.68 -15.37
CA SER A 72 -12.28 -2.04 -16.72
C SER A 72 -11.17 -2.51 -17.66
N ALA A 73 -9.94 -2.09 -17.38
CA ALA A 73 -8.73 -2.46 -18.11
C ALA A 73 -7.68 -3.04 -17.16
N GLU A 74 -6.62 -3.63 -17.73
CA GLU A 74 -5.44 -4.02 -16.95
C GLU A 74 -4.78 -2.75 -16.39
N THR A 75 -4.59 -2.71 -15.07
CA THR A 75 -4.15 -1.51 -14.35
C THR A 75 -2.83 -1.79 -13.65
N ARG A 76 -1.95 -0.79 -13.62
CA ARG A 76 -0.75 -0.72 -12.78
C ARG A 76 -0.95 0.36 -11.73
N ILE A 77 -0.69 0.00 -10.48
CA ILE A 77 -0.61 0.91 -9.35
C ILE A 77 0.86 1.03 -9.01
N TYR A 78 1.39 2.25 -9.13
CA TYR A 78 2.72 2.60 -8.65
C TYR A 78 2.56 3.11 -7.22
N ASN A 79 3.24 2.46 -6.30
CA ASN A 79 3.23 2.75 -4.88
C ASN A 79 4.60 3.34 -4.53
N ASP A 80 4.66 4.62 -4.21
CA ASP A 80 5.89 5.31 -3.86
C ASP A 80 5.75 5.96 -2.48
N CYS A 81 6.80 5.92 -1.66
CA CYS A 81 6.78 6.46 -0.31
C CYS A 81 7.82 7.58 -0.16
N LEU A 82 7.39 8.70 0.43
CA LEU A 82 8.26 9.80 0.83
C LEU A 82 8.44 9.78 2.35
N GLU A 83 9.70 9.67 2.76
CA GLU A 83 10.11 9.68 4.16
C GLU A 83 9.82 11.04 4.83
N PRO A 84 9.63 11.06 6.16
CA PRO A 84 9.54 12.29 6.93
C PRO A 84 10.78 13.19 6.73
N SER A 85 10.55 14.50 6.61
CA SER A 85 11.60 15.50 6.42
C SER A 85 11.32 16.76 7.24
N SER A 86 12.28 17.70 7.29
CA SER A 86 12.14 18.93 8.08
C SER A 86 10.95 19.81 7.67
N GLY A 87 10.46 19.67 6.43
CA GLY A 87 9.29 20.38 5.92
C GLY A 87 7.98 19.60 5.97
N ASP A 88 8.06 18.28 6.13
CA ASP A 88 6.92 17.36 6.24
C ASP A 88 7.22 16.29 7.28
N ILE A 89 6.75 16.53 8.51
CA ILE A 89 7.07 15.69 9.67
C ILE A 89 6.46 14.29 9.62
N PHE A 90 5.52 14.01 8.72
CA PHE A 90 4.87 12.69 8.61
C PHE A 90 5.24 11.95 7.33
N GLY A 91 5.91 12.62 6.39
CA GLY A 91 6.09 12.14 5.04
C GLY A 91 4.76 11.88 4.34
N SER A 92 4.82 11.18 3.21
CA SER A 92 3.62 10.91 2.43
C SER A 92 3.68 9.65 1.60
N GLN A 93 2.50 9.08 1.37
CA GLN A 93 2.26 8.03 0.40
C GLN A 93 1.89 8.65 -0.94
N GLU A 94 2.56 8.26 -2.02
CA GLU A 94 2.19 8.61 -3.38
C GLU A 94 1.61 7.38 -4.10
N ILE A 95 0.51 7.59 -4.81
CA ILE A 95 -0.07 6.59 -5.69
C ILE A 95 -0.25 7.17 -7.09
N ARG A 96 0.29 6.47 -8.08
CA ARG A 96 0.07 6.77 -9.50
C ARG A 96 -0.52 5.56 -10.18
N ILE A 97 -1.41 5.78 -11.15
CA ILE A 97 -2.13 4.68 -11.82
C ILE A 97 -1.94 4.77 -13.32
N ALA A 98 -1.66 3.65 -13.97
CA ALA A 98 -1.66 3.54 -15.43
C ALA A 98 -2.55 2.40 -15.90
N GLN A 99 -3.26 2.58 -17.01
CA GLN A 99 -4.13 1.57 -17.59
C GLN A 99 -3.67 1.17 -18.97
N LYS A 100 -3.77 -0.12 -19.27
CA LYS A 100 -3.41 -0.68 -20.58
C LYS A 100 -4.56 -0.52 -21.57
N SER A 101 -4.27 0.08 -22.71
CA SER A 101 -5.17 0.19 -23.86
C SER A 101 -4.41 -0.13 -25.14
N MET A 102 -4.98 -0.96 -26.01
CA MET A 102 -4.34 -1.40 -27.27
C MET A 102 -2.88 -1.86 -27.08
N ASP A 103 -2.65 -2.68 -26.04
CA ASP A 103 -1.34 -3.20 -25.62
C ASP A 103 -0.28 -2.15 -25.22
N LYS A 104 -0.69 -0.90 -25.01
CA LYS A 104 0.17 0.19 -24.52
C LYS A 104 -0.34 0.70 -23.18
N TRP A 105 0.59 0.98 -22.27
CA TRP A 105 0.29 1.62 -21.01
C TRP A 105 0.04 3.11 -21.22
N SER A 106 -1.01 3.64 -20.59
CA SER A 106 -1.19 5.09 -20.48
C SER A 106 -0.01 5.72 -19.74
N ALA A 107 0.15 7.03 -19.90
CA ALA A 107 0.89 7.80 -18.91
C ALA A 107 0.27 7.57 -17.52
N PRO A 108 1.07 7.49 -16.44
CA PRO A 108 0.55 7.46 -15.09
C PRO A 108 -0.35 8.68 -14.83
N SER A 109 -1.36 8.50 -13.99
CA SER A 109 -2.23 9.58 -13.51
C SER A 109 -1.41 10.67 -12.84
N MET A 110 -2.04 11.84 -12.63
CA MET A 110 -1.50 12.80 -11.66
C MET A 110 -1.29 12.10 -10.32
N GLU A 111 -0.20 12.48 -9.68
CA GLU A 111 0.20 11.97 -8.38
C GLU A 111 -0.86 12.34 -7.34
N ASN A 112 -1.26 11.35 -6.55
CA ASN A 112 -2.09 11.59 -5.38
C ASN A 112 -1.27 11.27 -4.14
N THR A 113 -1.10 12.29 -3.32
CA THR A 113 -0.28 12.25 -2.11
C THR A 113 -1.19 12.12 -0.89
N PHE A 114 -0.86 11.22 0.04
CA PHE A 114 -1.59 10.99 1.29
C PHE A 114 -0.66 11.03 2.49
N SER A 115 -0.88 11.96 3.42
CA SER A 115 -0.09 12.01 4.66
C SER A 115 -0.58 11.04 5.73
N ASN A 116 -1.88 10.69 5.72
CA ASN A 116 -2.54 9.92 6.77
C ASN A 116 -2.81 8.45 6.42
N LYS A 117 -2.48 8.02 5.19
CA LYS A 117 -2.65 6.64 4.74
C LYS A 117 -1.32 5.90 4.71
N TYR A 118 -1.36 4.63 5.12
CA TYR A 118 -0.21 3.74 5.17
C TYR A 118 -0.49 2.52 4.31
N LEU A 119 0.11 2.51 3.12
CA LEU A 119 -0.15 1.49 2.11
C LEU A 119 1.05 0.56 1.97
N PHE A 120 0.79 -0.74 2.07
CA PHE A 120 1.77 -1.78 1.91
C PHE A 120 1.44 -2.61 0.68
N SER A 121 2.32 -2.52 -0.30
CA SER A 121 2.32 -3.34 -1.50
C SER A 121 3.72 -3.35 -2.10
N ASP A 122 3.94 -4.17 -3.12
CA ASP A 122 5.08 -3.97 -4.02
C ASP A 122 5.06 -2.58 -4.66
N ASN A 123 6.23 -2.14 -5.15
CA ASN A 123 6.40 -0.82 -5.78
C ASN A 123 5.49 -0.66 -7.00
N ILE A 124 5.27 -1.75 -7.74
CA ILE A 124 4.38 -1.78 -8.91
C ILE A 124 3.47 -3.00 -8.81
N VAL A 125 2.19 -2.77 -8.56
CA VAL A 125 1.17 -3.82 -8.53
C VAL A 125 0.37 -3.81 -9.82
N GLN A 126 0.28 -4.94 -10.52
CA GLN A 126 -0.44 -5.04 -11.80
C GLN A 126 -1.58 -6.05 -11.72
N SER A 127 -2.81 -5.62 -12.00
CA SER A 127 -3.95 -6.52 -12.15
C SER A 127 -5.16 -5.81 -12.79
N LYS A 128 -6.18 -6.59 -13.16
CA LYS A 128 -7.55 -6.08 -13.36
C LYS A 128 -8.35 -6.04 -12.06
N THR A 129 -8.02 -6.90 -11.11
CA THR A 129 -8.67 -6.96 -9.81
C THR A 129 -7.60 -6.92 -8.72
N PHE A 130 -7.80 -6.04 -7.74
CA PHE A 130 -6.93 -5.89 -6.58
C PHE A 130 -7.73 -6.26 -5.34
N TYR A 131 -7.10 -6.98 -4.43
CA TYR A 131 -7.63 -7.25 -3.10
C TYR A 131 -6.99 -6.28 -2.13
N LEU A 132 -7.83 -5.70 -1.28
CA LEU A 132 -7.42 -4.78 -0.25
C LEU A 132 -7.90 -5.33 1.06
N PHE A 133 -7.04 -5.34 2.06
CA PHE A 133 -7.51 -5.44 3.42
C PHE A 133 -6.83 -4.41 4.29
N SER A 134 -7.42 -4.14 5.44
CA SER A 134 -6.91 -3.21 6.42
C SER A 134 -6.88 -3.87 7.78
N LYS A 135 -5.86 -3.54 8.58
CA LYS A 135 -5.71 -4.02 9.96
C LYS A 135 -5.22 -2.89 10.85
N PRO A 136 -5.81 -2.66 12.04
CA PRO A 136 -5.34 -1.64 12.96
C PRO A 136 -3.91 -1.94 13.43
N LEU A 137 -3.09 -0.89 13.58
CA LEU A 137 -1.81 -0.95 14.26
C LEU A 137 -1.93 -0.34 15.65
N GLU A 138 -1.67 -1.15 16.67
CA GLU A 138 -1.57 -0.72 18.06
C GLU A 138 -0.11 -0.73 18.51
N PHE A 139 0.41 0.42 18.96
CA PHE A 139 1.83 0.55 19.34
C PHE A 139 2.13 1.80 20.20
N PRO A 140 1.85 1.81 21.53
CA PRO A 140 1.02 0.90 22.34
C PRO A 140 -0.48 1.24 22.33
N PHE A 141 -0.85 2.33 21.65
CA PHE A 141 -2.23 2.76 21.40
C PHE A 141 -2.50 2.66 19.90
N LYS A 142 -3.77 2.75 19.49
CA LYS A 142 -4.12 2.76 18.06
C LYS A 142 -3.41 3.92 17.34
N VAL A 143 -2.52 3.58 16.41
CA VAL A 143 -1.73 4.54 15.63
C VAL A 143 -2.48 4.90 14.35
N SER A 144 -2.77 3.89 13.54
CA SER A 144 -3.46 3.99 12.26
C SER A 144 -3.96 2.61 11.83
N ASP A 145 -4.83 2.58 10.82
CA ASP A 145 -5.13 1.36 10.09
C ASP A 145 -4.12 1.21 8.94
N LEU A 146 -3.50 0.04 8.84
CA LEU A 146 -2.56 -0.30 7.77
C LEU A 146 -3.32 -0.96 6.64
N ILE A 147 -3.09 -0.52 5.40
CA ILE A 147 -3.80 -1.01 4.22
C ILE A 147 -2.83 -1.83 3.37
N TYR A 148 -3.24 -3.02 2.96
CA TYR A 148 -2.45 -3.92 2.13
C TYR A 148 -3.12 -4.06 0.77
N ILE A 149 -2.35 -3.93 -0.32
CA ILE A 149 -2.85 -4.17 -1.68
C ILE A 149 -2.12 -5.36 -2.28
N THR A 150 -2.89 -6.34 -2.74
CA THR A 150 -2.37 -7.51 -3.46
C THR A 150 -3.11 -7.69 -4.79
N PRO A 151 -2.41 -8.09 -5.87
CA PRO A 151 -3.05 -8.32 -7.16
C PRO A 151 -3.77 -9.68 -7.14
N SER A 152 -4.92 -9.78 -7.81
CA SER A 152 -5.66 -11.04 -7.92
C SER A 152 -4.92 -12.15 -8.68
N THR A 153 -3.86 -11.80 -9.42
CA THR A 153 -3.02 -12.74 -10.16
C THR A 153 -2.03 -13.48 -9.27
N GLU A 154 -1.70 -12.92 -8.11
CA GLU A 154 -0.80 -13.54 -7.13
C GLU A 154 -1.61 -14.20 -6.04
N LYS A 155 -1.26 -15.46 -5.74
CA LYS A 155 -1.90 -16.23 -4.67
C LYS A 155 -0.89 -16.49 -3.58
N TYR A 156 -1.14 -15.95 -2.40
CA TYR A 156 -0.34 -16.13 -1.20
C TYR A 156 -0.87 -17.34 -0.44
N CYS A 157 -0.02 -18.34 -0.27
CA CYS A 157 -0.37 -19.60 0.36
C CYS A 157 0.37 -19.77 1.67
N PHE A 158 -0.37 -19.72 2.76
CA PHE A 158 0.12 -19.76 4.13
C PHE A 158 0.25 -21.21 4.59
N VAL A 159 1.46 -21.61 4.99
CA VAL A 159 1.82 -22.99 5.35
C VAL A 159 2.78 -23.05 6.53
N GLY A 160 2.94 -24.25 7.09
CA GLY A 160 3.98 -24.54 8.08
C GLY A 160 3.65 -24.00 9.47
N ASN A 161 2.67 -24.61 10.14
CA ASN A 161 2.22 -24.24 11.49
C ASN A 161 1.83 -22.76 11.62
N VAL A 162 0.96 -22.29 10.72
CA VAL A 162 0.37 -20.96 10.80
C VAL A 162 -0.32 -20.80 12.17
N PRO A 163 -0.04 -19.74 12.95
CA PRO A 163 -0.72 -19.48 14.21
C PRO A 163 -2.25 -19.44 14.01
N GLU A 164 -3.00 -20.00 14.95
CA GLU A 164 -4.47 -20.13 14.88
C GLU A 164 -5.14 -18.79 14.57
N GLU A 165 -4.75 -17.73 15.27
CA GLU A 165 -5.26 -16.36 15.09
C GLU A 165 -5.07 -15.84 13.64
N ILE A 166 -3.93 -16.16 13.01
CA ILE A 166 -3.63 -15.77 11.63
C ILE A 166 -4.45 -16.61 10.65
N GLY A 167 -4.62 -17.91 10.92
CA GLY A 167 -5.44 -18.81 10.10
C GLY A 167 -6.92 -18.44 10.12
N GLU A 168 -7.46 -18.11 11.29
CA GLU A 168 -8.82 -17.59 11.46
C GLU A 168 -8.99 -16.28 10.71
N GLU A 169 -8.09 -15.31 10.90
CA GLU A 169 -8.16 -14.02 10.22
C GLU A 169 -8.15 -14.17 8.69
N ILE A 170 -7.24 -14.98 8.12
CA ILE A 170 -7.19 -15.22 6.67
C ILE A 170 -8.50 -15.81 6.16
N THR A 171 -9.12 -16.71 6.93
CA THR A 171 -10.40 -17.33 6.60
C THR A 171 -11.54 -16.30 6.65
N GLU A 172 -11.55 -15.43 7.66
CA GLU A 172 -12.54 -14.36 7.84
C GLU A 172 -12.46 -13.26 6.77
N LEU A 173 -11.25 -12.95 6.28
CA LEU A 173 -11.04 -11.99 5.20
C LEU A 173 -11.72 -12.42 3.89
N GLN A 174 -11.98 -13.73 3.72
CA GLN A 174 -12.63 -14.33 2.55
C GLN A 174 -12.02 -13.90 1.21
N GLN A 175 -10.71 -13.63 1.18
CA GLN A 175 -10.00 -13.19 -0.01
C GLN A 175 -9.56 -14.39 -0.87
N PRO A 176 -9.95 -14.47 -2.15
CA PRO A 176 -9.62 -15.62 -3.00
C PRO A 176 -8.13 -15.83 -3.27
N ASN A 177 -7.30 -14.81 -3.02
CA ASN A 177 -5.86 -14.86 -3.22
C ASN A 177 -5.07 -15.21 -1.95
N LEU A 178 -5.72 -15.31 -0.79
CA LEU A 178 -5.11 -15.78 0.45
C LEU A 178 -5.61 -17.21 0.70
N ILE A 179 -4.69 -18.17 0.77
CA ILE A 179 -5.02 -19.61 0.81
C ILE A 179 -4.29 -20.25 1.99
N LEU A 180 -4.96 -21.17 2.68
CA LEU A 180 -4.37 -22.01 3.73
C LEU A 180 -4.14 -23.43 3.18
N GLU A 181 -2.93 -23.97 3.42
CA GLU A 181 -2.48 -25.36 3.21
C GLU A 181 -2.54 -25.95 1.77
N ASN A 182 -3.52 -25.60 0.94
CA ASN A 182 -3.73 -26.12 -0.41
C ASN A 182 -2.92 -25.35 -1.47
N CYS A 183 -1.60 -25.36 -1.35
CA CYS A 183 -0.72 -24.61 -2.24
C CYS A 183 -0.50 -25.32 -3.58
N THR A 184 -0.58 -24.57 -4.67
CA THR A 184 -0.06 -25.01 -5.98
C THR A 184 1.38 -24.55 -6.17
N GLU A 185 2.10 -25.14 -7.13
CA GLU A 185 3.49 -24.75 -7.43
C GLU A 185 3.64 -23.28 -7.85
N ASN A 186 2.59 -22.67 -8.38
CA ASN A 186 2.58 -21.27 -8.83
C ASN A 186 2.21 -20.28 -7.71
N ASN A 187 1.85 -20.76 -6.51
CA ASN A 187 1.50 -19.88 -5.40
C ASN A 187 2.76 -19.35 -4.72
N ILE A 188 2.70 -18.10 -4.23
CA ILE A 188 3.72 -17.53 -3.35
C ILE A 188 3.56 -18.19 -1.98
N LYS A 189 4.52 -19.03 -1.58
CA LYS A 189 4.46 -19.75 -0.30
C LYS A 189 4.97 -18.87 0.83
N VAL A 190 4.11 -18.64 1.82
CA VAL A 190 4.40 -17.95 3.08
C VAL A 190 4.48 -18.99 4.19
N CYS A 191 5.68 -19.24 4.71
CA CYS A 191 5.96 -20.31 5.65
C CYS A 191 6.16 -19.78 7.07
N PHE A 192 5.49 -20.36 8.07
CA PHE A 192 5.66 -20.02 9.49
C PHE A 192 6.63 -20.95 10.23
N SER A 193 7.18 -21.94 9.52
CA SER A 193 8.18 -22.88 10.01
C SER A 193 9.30 -23.03 8.99
N GLU A 194 10.52 -23.27 9.46
CA GLU A 194 11.67 -23.61 8.59
C GLU A 194 11.29 -24.79 7.70
N GLY A 195 11.23 -24.55 6.38
CA GLY A 195 10.77 -25.51 5.39
C GLY A 195 11.47 -25.33 4.06
N GLU A 196 11.57 -26.40 3.28
CA GLU A 196 12.18 -26.34 1.94
C GLU A 196 11.22 -25.67 0.93
N ASN A 197 11.75 -24.75 0.13
CA ASN A 197 11.07 -24.04 -0.98
C ASN A 197 10.01 -23.01 -0.58
N CYS A 198 10.27 -22.19 0.44
CA CYS A 198 9.45 -21.04 0.80
C CYS A 198 9.85 -19.80 -0.01
N ASN A 199 8.87 -19.01 -0.47
CA ASN A 199 9.14 -17.71 -1.10
C ASN A 199 9.31 -16.62 -0.04
N ILE A 200 8.53 -16.72 1.03
CA ILE A 200 8.50 -15.81 2.17
C ILE A 200 8.55 -16.67 3.44
N GLU A 201 9.52 -16.42 4.31
CA GLU A 201 9.66 -17.12 5.58
C GLU A 201 9.35 -16.17 6.74
N VAL A 202 8.41 -16.57 7.59
CA VAL A 202 7.95 -15.79 8.74
C VAL A 202 8.44 -16.48 10.00
N ASN A 203 9.42 -15.88 10.66
CA ASN A 203 9.89 -16.35 11.95
C ASN A 203 9.19 -15.58 13.06
N TYR A 204 8.13 -16.18 13.61
CA TYR A 204 7.30 -15.54 14.63
C TYR A 204 8.01 -15.36 15.98
N ILE A 205 9.02 -16.21 16.28
CA ILE A 205 9.81 -16.15 17.51
C ILE A 205 10.79 -14.97 17.46
N HIS A 206 11.51 -14.83 16.34
CA HIS A 206 12.46 -13.74 16.13
C HIS A 206 11.82 -12.47 15.56
N LYS A 207 10.51 -12.50 15.31
CA LYS A 207 9.70 -11.39 14.78
C LYS A 207 10.31 -10.79 13.51
N LYS A 208 10.62 -11.66 12.53
CA LYS A 208 11.17 -11.27 11.23
C LYS A 208 10.49 -12.00 10.08
N VAL A 209 10.48 -11.35 8.92
CA VAL A 209 10.05 -11.90 7.63
C VAL A 209 11.24 -11.85 6.68
N GLU A 210 11.56 -12.97 6.05
CA GLU A 210 12.65 -13.12 5.09
C GLU A 210 12.08 -13.36 3.68
N LYS A 211 12.56 -12.57 2.71
CA LYS A 211 12.13 -12.61 1.31
C LYS A 211 13.34 -12.53 0.39
N GLY A 212 13.84 -13.69 -0.02
CA GLY A 212 15.12 -13.76 -0.74
C GLY A 212 16.26 -13.25 0.14
N GLU A 213 16.90 -12.15 -0.25
CA GLU A 213 18.01 -11.54 0.51
C GLU A 213 17.52 -10.49 1.54
N ASP A 214 16.25 -10.12 1.50
CA ASP A 214 15.71 -9.10 2.40
C ASP A 214 15.20 -9.71 3.70
N THR A 215 15.50 -9.02 4.81
CA THR A 215 15.00 -9.35 6.15
C THR A 215 14.33 -8.12 6.73
N LEU A 216 13.05 -8.24 7.06
CA LEU A 216 12.23 -7.20 7.64
C LEU A 216 11.81 -7.62 9.05
N TYR A 217 11.87 -6.72 10.02
CA TYR A 217 11.49 -7.01 11.40
C TYR A 217 10.14 -6.41 11.73
N PHE A 218 9.29 -7.18 12.40
CA PHE A 218 7.98 -6.74 12.84
C PHE A 218 7.85 -6.86 14.35
N ASN A 219 6.70 -6.44 14.87
CA ASN A 219 6.39 -6.53 16.30
C ASN A 219 4.95 -6.98 16.52
N THR A 220 4.06 -6.47 15.69
CA THR A 220 2.64 -6.84 15.62
C THR A 220 2.34 -7.61 14.34
N ASP A 221 1.22 -8.33 14.32
CA ASP A 221 0.77 -9.06 13.11
C ASP A 221 0.44 -8.11 11.95
N SER A 222 -0.01 -6.88 12.25
CA SER A 222 -0.20 -5.85 11.23
C SER A 222 1.12 -5.53 10.52
N LEU A 223 2.22 -5.40 11.28
CA LEU A 223 3.53 -5.19 10.68
C LEU A 223 4.11 -6.46 10.02
N MET A 224 3.69 -7.66 10.46
CA MET A 224 4.02 -8.91 9.78
C MET A 224 3.39 -8.95 8.39
N TYR A 225 2.09 -8.67 8.26
CA TYR A 225 1.42 -8.60 6.96
C TYR A 225 2.02 -7.51 6.07
N ALA A 226 2.37 -6.36 6.64
CA ALA A 226 3.07 -5.31 5.91
C ALA A 226 4.39 -5.85 5.32
N ALA A 227 5.19 -6.55 6.12
CA ALA A 227 6.44 -7.13 5.68
C ALA A 227 6.24 -8.26 4.62
N ILE A 228 5.16 -9.02 4.71
CA ILE A 228 4.81 -10.06 3.71
C ILE A 228 4.46 -9.40 2.37
N PHE A 229 3.54 -8.43 2.38
CA PHE A 229 2.90 -7.91 1.17
C PHE A 229 3.58 -6.70 0.51
N SER A 230 4.64 -6.14 1.11
CA SER A 230 5.33 -4.96 0.54
C SER A 230 6.81 -5.16 0.29
N GLU A 231 7.33 -4.53 -0.76
CA GLU A 231 8.77 -4.43 -0.96
C GLU A 231 9.44 -3.73 0.22
N LYS A 232 10.72 -4.06 0.45
CA LYS A 232 11.49 -3.55 1.60
C LYS A 232 11.50 -2.03 1.68
N ASP A 233 11.71 -1.35 0.56
CA ASP A 233 11.80 0.12 0.54
C ASP A 233 10.48 0.77 0.97
N ILE A 234 9.35 0.20 0.53
CA ILE A 234 8.01 0.65 0.96
C ILE A 234 7.81 0.33 2.45
N TYR A 235 8.17 -0.87 2.89
CA TYR A 235 8.02 -1.28 4.28
C TYR A 235 8.74 -0.33 5.24
N GLU A 236 10.03 -0.09 5.01
CA GLU A 236 10.87 0.73 5.87
C GLU A 236 10.40 2.19 5.86
N CYS A 237 10.13 2.75 4.68
CA CYS A 237 9.64 4.13 4.58
C CYS A 237 8.27 4.30 5.28
N GLN A 238 7.33 3.38 5.11
CA GLN A 238 6.05 3.43 5.83
C GLN A 238 6.24 3.31 7.34
N LEU A 239 7.19 2.50 7.78
CA LEU A 239 7.48 2.33 9.19
C LEU A 239 8.05 3.61 9.80
N GLU A 240 8.92 4.34 9.11
CA GLU A 240 9.39 5.67 9.54
C GLU A 240 8.25 6.70 9.66
N ARG A 241 7.33 6.70 8.68
CA ARG A 241 6.14 7.55 8.71
C ARG A 241 5.22 7.19 9.89
N LEU A 242 5.09 5.90 10.20
CA LEU A 242 4.35 5.42 11.37
C LEU A 242 5.03 5.85 12.67
N MET A 243 6.36 5.75 12.77
CA MET A 243 7.12 6.19 13.95
C MET A 243 6.94 7.69 14.21
N SER A 244 6.95 8.51 13.16
CA SER A 244 6.68 9.95 13.27
C SER A 244 5.26 10.25 13.78
N ARG A 245 4.28 9.44 13.38
CA ARG A 245 2.92 9.52 13.91
C ARG A 245 2.83 9.07 15.37
N ILE A 246 3.54 8.01 15.75
CA ILE A 246 3.62 7.55 17.15
C ILE A 246 4.22 8.64 18.04
N ASP A 247 5.29 9.33 17.61
CA ASP A 247 5.89 10.45 18.35
C ASP A 247 4.89 11.59 18.59
N SER A 248 4.12 11.94 17.55
CA SER A 248 3.08 12.98 17.67
C SER A 248 1.93 12.56 18.60
N LEU A 249 1.51 11.30 18.54
CA LEU A 249 0.49 10.76 19.44
C LEU A 249 0.98 10.68 20.88
N ALA A 250 2.24 10.28 21.11
CA ALA A 250 2.84 10.22 22.44
C ALA A 250 2.84 11.61 23.10
N LYS A 251 3.22 12.66 22.35
CA LYS A 251 3.14 14.06 22.82
C LYS A 251 1.72 14.47 23.17
N LEU A 252 0.74 14.12 22.32
CA LEU A 252 -0.67 14.40 22.59
C LEU A 252 -1.17 13.71 23.87
N TYR A 253 -0.79 12.45 24.09
CA TYR A 253 -1.16 11.73 25.32
C TYR A 253 -0.47 12.28 26.57
N LYS A 254 0.77 12.78 26.43
CA LYS A 254 1.48 13.47 27.51
C LYS A 254 0.77 14.77 27.89
N ASP A 255 0.35 15.57 26.91
CA ASP A 255 -0.42 16.79 27.16
C ASP A 255 -1.78 16.47 27.79
N LYS A 256 -2.46 15.42 27.30
CA LYS A 256 -3.71 14.92 27.88
C LYS A 256 -3.55 14.51 29.34
N GLU A 257 -2.46 13.81 29.68
CA GLU A 257 -2.15 13.44 31.07
C GLU A 257 -2.01 14.68 31.97
N GLY A 258 -1.29 15.70 31.50
CA GLY A 258 -1.16 16.97 32.21
C GLY A 258 -2.51 17.62 32.50
N MET A 259 -3.44 17.61 31.54
CA MET A 259 -4.79 18.14 31.73
C MET A 259 -5.63 17.34 32.73
N ILE A 260 -5.64 16.01 32.65
CA ILE A 260 -6.43 15.19 33.58
C ILE A 260 -5.83 15.14 34.99
N SER A 261 -4.51 15.36 35.13
CA SER A 261 -3.89 15.44 36.45
C SER A 261 -4.47 16.58 37.30
N SER A 262 -4.91 17.66 36.65
CA SER A 262 -5.57 18.80 37.30
C SER A 262 -6.95 18.47 37.89
N THR A 263 -7.60 17.41 37.41
CA THR A 263 -8.92 16.94 37.89
C THR A 263 -8.82 15.85 38.95
N GLY A 264 -7.60 15.57 39.47
CA GLY A 264 -7.35 14.56 40.49
C GLY A 264 -7.02 13.17 39.93
N CYS A 265 -6.92 13.02 38.60
CA CYS A 265 -6.40 11.81 37.96
C CYS A 265 -4.87 11.87 37.85
N PHE A 266 -4.16 11.68 38.96
CA PHE A 266 -2.69 11.68 38.95
C PHE A 266 -2.13 10.35 38.46
N ARG A 267 -1.26 10.37 37.45
CA ARG A 267 -0.41 9.24 37.03
C ARG A 267 0.94 9.67 36.49
N GLU A 268 1.82 8.67 36.44
CA GLU A 268 3.19 8.73 35.93
C GLU A 268 3.32 7.89 34.65
N VAL A 269 2.49 8.13 33.63
CA VAL A 269 2.68 7.55 32.28
C VAL A 269 3.65 8.41 31.45
N SER A 270 3.71 9.71 31.76
CA SER A 270 4.61 10.70 31.15
C SER A 270 6.08 10.28 31.05
N PRO A 271 6.71 9.64 32.06
CA PRO A 271 8.10 9.18 31.95
C PRO A 271 8.28 8.13 30.85
N ASP A 272 7.35 7.18 30.74
CA ASP A 272 7.37 6.14 29.72
C ASP A 272 7.09 6.73 28.33
N LEU A 273 6.16 7.69 28.22
CA LEU A 273 5.90 8.43 26.98
C LEU A 273 7.12 9.24 26.53
N THR A 274 7.81 9.90 27.46
CA THR A 274 9.05 10.64 27.17
C THR A 274 10.17 9.69 26.72
N THR A 275 10.23 8.50 27.30
CA THR A 275 11.18 7.46 26.89
C THR A 275 10.85 6.94 25.49
N LEU A 276 9.56 6.76 25.17
CA LEU A 276 9.09 6.40 23.83
C LEU A 276 9.49 7.47 22.80
N GLU A 277 9.19 8.75 23.06
CA GLU A 277 9.58 9.89 22.21
C GLU A 277 11.09 9.88 21.93
N GLY A 278 11.92 9.77 22.98
CA GLY A 278 13.38 9.74 22.85
C GLY A 278 13.88 8.53 22.05
N LYS A 279 13.21 7.38 22.17
CA LYS A 279 13.56 6.17 21.41
C LYS A 279 13.21 6.31 19.93
N ILE A 280 12.05 6.88 19.61
CA ILE A 280 11.61 7.15 18.22
C ILE A 280 12.58 8.09 17.50
N GLN A 281 13.10 9.11 18.18
CA GLN A 281 14.08 10.03 17.57
C GLN A 281 15.39 9.36 17.14
N THR A 282 15.67 8.16 17.67
CA THR A 282 16.85 7.35 17.32
C THR A 282 16.54 6.18 16.40
N TYR A 283 15.27 6.04 15.98
CA TYR A 283 14.83 4.99 15.07
C TYR A 283 15.44 5.22 13.68
N SER A 284 16.00 4.16 13.09
CA SER A 284 16.53 4.19 11.72
C SER A 284 15.88 3.20 10.77
N ASP A 285 15.46 2.04 11.28
CA ASP A 285 14.89 0.96 10.47
C ASP A 285 14.25 -0.12 11.35
N SER A 286 13.58 -1.06 10.69
CA SER A 286 12.84 -2.15 11.32
C SER A 286 13.66 -2.97 12.31
N ARG A 287 14.99 -3.11 12.16
CA ARG A 287 15.85 -3.87 13.10
C ARG A 287 15.77 -3.34 14.52
N ASN A 288 15.41 -2.07 14.69
CA ASN A 288 15.26 -1.45 16.00
C ASN A 288 13.86 -1.61 16.60
N ILE A 289 12.87 -2.12 15.86
CA ILE A 289 11.47 -2.15 16.33
C ILE A 289 11.29 -3.01 17.58
N ASN A 290 12.05 -4.09 17.72
CA ASN A 290 12.00 -4.97 18.89
C ASN A 290 12.50 -4.28 20.17
N SER A 291 13.29 -3.21 20.05
CA SER A 291 13.78 -2.46 21.21
C SER A 291 12.69 -1.60 21.88
N PHE A 292 11.50 -1.51 21.28
CA PHE A 292 10.35 -0.80 21.85
C PHE A 292 9.49 -1.68 22.77
N ASN A 293 9.63 -3.02 22.74
CA ASN A 293 8.78 -3.97 23.46
C ASN A 293 8.60 -3.62 24.94
N LEU A 294 9.71 -3.43 25.65
CA LEU A 294 9.67 -3.12 27.08
C LEU A 294 8.98 -1.78 27.37
N ILE A 295 9.13 -0.79 26.49
CA ILE A 295 8.50 0.53 26.64
C ILE A 295 6.98 0.39 26.43
N ILE A 296 6.57 -0.35 25.41
CA ILE A 296 5.17 -0.62 25.08
C ILE A 296 4.47 -1.38 26.20
N GLU A 297 5.07 -2.48 26.68
CA GLU A 297 4.52 -3.27 27.78
C GLU A 297 4.36 -2.43 29.05
N ASN A 298 5.32 -1.55 29.35
CA ASN A 298 5.23 -0.63 30.48
C ASN A 298 4.10 0.38 30.30
N LEU A 299 3.99 1.01 29.12
CA LEU A 299 2.93 1.97 28.81
C LEU A 299 1.55 1.32 28.94
N GLU A 300 1.36 0.14 28.37
CA GLU A 300 0.09 -0.59 28.47
C GLU A 300 -0.25 -0.99 29.90
N ARG A 301 0.74 -1.47 30.67
CA ARG A 301 0.55 -1.85 32.08
C ARG A 301 0.16 -0.63 32.92
N SER A 302 0.85 0.49 32.72
CA SER A 302 0.59 1.76 33.38
C SER A 302 -0.80 2.31 33.03
N ASN A 303 -1.20 2.23 31.77
CA ASN A 303 -2.51 2.68 31.28
C ASN A 303 -3.66 1.74 31.72
N ARG A 304 -3.51 0.40 31.64
CA ARG A 304 -4.55 -0.56 32.06
C ARG A 304 -4.83 -0.51 33.54
N GLY A 305 -3.80 -0.30 34.36
CA GLY A 305 -3.93 -0.09 35.80
C GLY A 305 -4.58 1.25 36.17
N ALA A 306 -4.88 2.11 35.19
CA ALA A 306 -5.37 3.46 35.41
C ALA A 306 -6.85 3.59 35.75
N THR A 307 -7.11 4.33 36.83
CA THR A 307 -8.45 4.82 37.17
C THR A 307 -8.98 5.71 36.05
N CYS A 308 -8.11 6.54 35.46
CA CYS A 308 -8.40 7.37 34.31
C CYS A 308 -7.45 6.95 33.18
N ARG A 309 -7.96 6.12 32.27
CA ARG A 309 -7.18 5.64 31.12
C ARG A 309 -6.95 6.79 30.14
N LEU A 310 -5.74 6.85 29.57
CA LEU A 310 -5.38 7.82 28.54
C LEU A 310 -5.92 7.39 27.17
N TRP A 311 -5.94 6.07 26.91
CA TRP A 311 -6.57 5.42 25.77
C TRP A 311 -7.29 4.14 26.21
#